data_AF-A0A8T4N2V4-F1
#
_entry.id   AF-A0A8T4N2V4-F1
#
_cell.length_a   1.000
_cell.length_b   1.000
_cell.length_c   1.000
_cell.angle_alpha   90.00
_cell.angle_beta   90.00
_cell.angle_gamma   90.00
#
_symmetry.space_group_name_H-M   'P 1'
#
loop_
_entity.id
_entity.type
_entity.pdbx_description
1 polymer ?
#
loop_
_entity_poly.entity_id
_entity_poly.type
_entity_poly.pdbx_seq_one_letter_code
_entity_poly.pdbx_strand_id
1 'polypeptide(L)'
;MQKKAQIGTIIIAVIIIGVVVFSVVFLNKVFGEDFGSGNSKDTDKNKNFCSDKSRNADACITLYKPVCGYSNDAQKIKTYSNSCVACQNSEVEYYASGEC
;
A
#
# COMPACT_ATOMS: atom_id res chain seq x y z
N MET A 1 42.37 32.51 34.03
CA MET A 1 42.01 31.08 34.20
C MET A 1 40.57 30.74 33.74
N GLN A 2 39.65 31.71 33.62
CA GLN A 2 38.23 31.52 33.25
C GLN A 2 37.97 31.06 31.79
N LYS A 3 38.86 31.35 30.83
CA LYS A 3 38.63 31.03 29.40
C LYS A 3 38.71 29.53 29.06
N LYS A 4 39.51 28.74 29.80
CA LYS A 4 39.69 27.30 29.54
C LYS A 4 38.46 26.47 29.96
N ALA A 5 37.78 26.87 31.04
CA ALA A 5 36.55 26.22 31.50
C ALA A 5 35.38 26.44 30.54
N GLN A 6 35.25 27.65 29.99
CA GLN A 6 34.20 27.99 29.01
C GLN A 6 34.36 27.23 27.69
N ILE A 7 35.60 27.07 27.19
CA ILE A 7 35.89 26.32 25.97
C ILE A 7 35.54 24.83 26.13
N GLY A 8 35.83 24.24 27.30
CA GLY A 8 35.48 22.85 27.59
C GLY A 8 33.97 22.59 27.54
N THR A 9 33.17 23.48 28.14
CA THR A 9 31.71 23.38 28.11
C THR A 9 31.14 23.50 26.71
N ILE A 10 31.69 24.40 25.87
CA ILE A 10 31.27 24.57 24.47
C ILE A 10 31.57 23.31 23.66
N ILE A 11 32.75 22.71 23.82
CA ILE A 11 33.12 21.47 23.10
C ILE A 11 32.18 20.32 23.47
N ILE A 12 31.88 20.14 24.77
CA ILE A 12 30.96 19.11 25.24
C ILE A 12 29.56 19.33 24.67
N ALA A 13 29.07 20.57 24.67
CA ALA A 13 27.77 20.92 24.08
C ALA A 13 27.71 20.60 22.57
N VAL A 14 28.76 20.91 21.82
CA VAL A 14 28.84 20.63 20.38
C VAL A 14 28.84 19.12 20.10
N ILE A 15 29.55 18.32 20.90
CA ILE A 15 29.58 16.86 20.77
C ILE A 15 28.19 16.29 21.06
N ILE A 16 27.52 16.73 22.13
CA ILE A 16 26.17 16.26 22.47
C ILE A 16 25.19 16.61 21.36
N ILE A 17 25.22 17.84 20.84
CA ILE A 17 24.37 18.24 19.71
C ILE A 17 24.66 17.37 18.48
N GLY A 18 25.93 17.12 18.18
CA GLY A 18 26.33 16.25 17.06
C GLY A 18 25.80 14.83 17.21
N VAL A 19 25.91 14.24 18.40
CA VAL A 19 25.38 12.88 18.70
C VAL A 19 23.86 12.86 18.59
N VAL A 20 23.15 13.84 19.15
CA VAL A 20 21.68 13.92 19.08
C VAL A 20 21.22 14.07 17.63
N VAL A 21 21.82 14.97 16.86
CA VAL A 21 21.50 15.17 15.45
C VAL A 21 21.77 13.89 14.64
N PHE A 22 22.92 13.26 14.86
CA PHE A 22 23.29 12.02 14.19
C PHE A 22 22.32 10.88 14.54
N SER A 23 21.95 10.71 15.81
CA SER A 23 20.98 9.71 16.24
C SER A 23 19.60 9.97 15.64
N VAL A 24 19.12 11.21 15.57
CA VAL A 24 17.83 11.54 14.95
C VAL A 24 17.85 11.26 13.45
N VAL A 25 18.91 11.66 12.74
CA VAL A 25 19.06 11.40 11.29
C VAL A 25 19.17 9.90 11.02
N PHE A 26 19.91 9.17 11.85
CA PHE A 26 20.08 7.73 11.71
C PHE A 26 18.80 6.95 12.02
N LEU A 27 18.05 7.32 13.07
CA LEU A 27 16.74 6.73 13.37
C LEU A 27 15.75 6.98 12.22
N ASN A 28 15.68 8.20 11.69
CA ASN A 28 14.83 8.50 10.54
C ASN A 28 15.18 7.68 9.29
N LYS A 29 16.44 7.24 9.15
CA LYS A 29 16.88 6.39 8.04
C LYS A 29 16.67 4.88 8.31
N VAL A 30 16.81 4.43 9.55
CA VAL A 30 16.61 3.03 9.96
C VAL A 30 15.13 2.64 10.01
N PHE A 31 14.24 3.58 10.37
CA PHE A 31 12.79 3.36 10.28
C PHE A 31 12.21 3.73 8.90
N GLY A 32 13.08 3.97 7.91
CA GLY A 32 12.73 4.46 6.59
C GLY A 32 12.81 3.40 5.49
N GLU A 33 12.32 2.18 5.73
CA GLU A 33 12.01 1.14 4.73
C GLU A 33 10.83 0.33 5.32
N ASP A 34 9.75 -0.07 4.66
CA ASP A 34 9.26 0.03 3.29
C ASP A 34 7.78 -0.37 3.40
N PHE A 35 6.83 0.57 3.38
CA PHE A 35 5.52 0.21 2.82
C PHE A 35 5.66 0.46 1.34
N GLY A 36 5.79 -0.63 0.59
CA GLY A 36 5.81 -0.62 -0.87
C GLY A 36 4.77 0.35 -1.41
N SER A 37 5.23 1.54 -1.80
CA SER A 37 4.44 2.50 -2.53
C SER A 37 4.48 2.05 -3.98
N GLY A 38 3.64 1.08 -4.30
CA GLY A 38 3.06 1.04 -5.62
C GLY A 38 2.45 2.42 -5.85
N ASN A 39 3.03 3.20 -6.77
CA ASN A 39 2.45 4.43 -7.28
C ASN A 39 1.14 4.07 -8.03
N SER A 40 0.09 3.72 -7.29
CA SER A 40 -1.26 3.69 -7.83
C SER A 40 -1.81 5.08 -7.62
N LYS A 41 -1.91 5.82 -8.73
CA LYS A 41 -2.61 7.09 -8.78
C LYS A 41 -3.98 6.90 -8.15
N ASP A 42 -4.20 7.69 -7.13
CA ASP A 42 -5.32 7.61 -6.22
C ASP A 42 -6.60 8.12 -6.89
N THR A 43 -7.18 7.27 -7.74
CA THR A 43 -8.58 7.31 -8.20
C THR A 43 -9.18 5.91 -8.28
N ASP A 44 -8.48 4.90 -7.74
CA ASP A 44 -8.69 3.48 -8.06
C ASP A 44 -8.76 2.54 -6.83
N LYS A 45 -9.09 3.07 -5.65
CA LYS A 45 -8.99 2.32 -4.37
C LYS A 45 -10.00 1.18 -4.19
N ASN A 46 -10.83 0.86 -5.17
CA ASN A 46 -11.83 -0.20 -5.03
C ASN A 46 -11.93 -1.12 -6.26
N LYS A 47 -10.89 -1.16 -7.11
CA LYS A 47 -10.81 -2.15 -8.18
C LYS A 47 -9.94 -3.32 -7.76
N ASN A 48 -10.52 -4.51 -7.82
CA ASN A 48 -9.83 -5.77 -7.63
C ASN A 48 -9.71 -6.45 -9.00
N PHE A 49 -8.49 -6.55 -9.53
CA PHE A 49 -8.25 -7.12 -10.85
C PHE A 49 -8.30 -8.65 -10.83
N CYS A 50 -8.82 -9.23 -11.90
CA CYS A 50 -8.89 -10.67 -12.08
C CYS A 50 -7.54 -11.22 -12.56
N SER A 51 -6.83 -11.92 -11.69
CA SER A 51 -5.60 -12.64 -12.03
C SER A 51 -5.88 -13.89 -12.89
N ASP A 52 -4.87 -14.38 -13.62
CA ASP A 52 -4.98 -15.63 -14.38
C ASP A 52 -5.39 -16.83 -13.52
N LYS A 53 -4.91 -16.87 -12.27
CA LYS A 53 -5.27 -17.91 -11.31
C LYS A 53 -6.77 -17.90 -10.98
N SER A 54 -7.36 -16.72 -10.84
CA SER A 54 -8.81 -16.59 -10.58
C SER A 54 -9.66 -16.87 -11.82
N ARG A 55 -9.15 -16.59 -13.02
CA ARG A 55 -9.85 -16.89 -14.30
C ARG A 55 -9.90 -18.39 -14.57
N ASN A 56 -8.80 -19.08 -14.29
CA ASN A 56 -8.64 -20.52 -14.52
C ASN A 56 -8.94 -21.35 -13.26
N ALA A 57 -9.73 -20.83 -12.33
CA ALA A 57 -10.18 -21.63 -11.19
C ALA A 57 -11.09 -22.76 -11.69
N ASP A 58 -10.79 -24.02 -11.34
CA ASP A 58 -11.58 -25.19 -11.78
C ASP A 58 -13.04 -25.13 -11.31
N ALA A 59 -13.26 -24.57 -10.12
CA ALA A 59 -14.58 -24.38 -9.55
C ALA A 59 -14.60 -23.20 -8.57
N CYS A 60 -15.75 -22.53 -8.48
CA CYS A 60 -16.01 -21.51 -7.48
C CYS A 60 -16.91 -22.06 -6.36
N ILE A 61 -16.60 -21.70 -5.11
CA ILE A 61 -17.49 -21.99 -3.99
C ILE A 61 -18.82 -21.23 -4.13
N THR A 62 -19.89 -21.79 -3.60
CA THR A 62 -21.25 -21.20 -3.63
C THR A 62 -21.45 -20.11 -2.57
N LEU A 63 -20.37 -19.50 -2.11
CA LEU A 63 -20.44 -18.41 -1.13
C LEU A 63 -21.03 -17.17 -1.79
N TYR A 64 -22.10 -16.63 -1.22
CA TYR A 64 -22.70 -15.38 -1.67
C TYR A 64 -22.02 -14.21 -0.97
N LYS A 65 -21.16 -13.50 -1.72
CA LYS A 65 -20.46 -12.26 -1.34
C LYS A 65 -20.44 -11.38 -2.58
N PRO A 66 -21.53 -10.65 -2.88
CA PRO A 66 -21.72 -10.07 -4.19
C PRO A 66 -20.65 -9.05 -4.55
N VAL A 67 -20.33 -9.01 -5.85
CA VAL A 67 -19.39 -8.06 -6.44
C VAL A 67 -19.95 -7.49 -7.74
N CYS A 68 -19.55 -6.27 -8.07
CA CYS A 68 -19.89 -5.61 -9.32
C CYS A 68 -18.73 -5.76 -10.31
N GLY A 69 -18.95 -6.45 -11.43
CA GLY A 69 -17.92 -6.70 -12.44
C GLY A 69 -17.89 -5.62 -13.53
N TYR A 70 -16.68 -5.31 -14.00
CA TYR A 70 -16.42 -4.29 -15.01
C TYR A 70 -15.51 -4.81 -16.11
N SER A 71 -15.70 -4.32 -17.34
CA SER A 71 -14.84 -4.62 -18.48
C SER A 71 -13.53 -3.83 -18.43
N ASN A 72 -12.62 -4.13 -19.37
CA ASN A 72 -11.36 -3.40 -19.55
C ASN A 72 -11.60 -1.90 -19.79
N ASP A 73 -12.65 -1.55 -20.56
CA ASP A 73 -13.08 -0.17 -20.81
C ASP A 73 -13.83 0.48 -19.64
N ALA A 74 -13.75 -0.13 -18.45
CA ALA A 74 -14.45 0.28 -17.24
C ALA A 74 -15.99 0.31 -17.37
N GLN A 75 -16.56 -0.41 -18.33
CA GLN A 75 -18.00 -0.55 -18.46
C GLN A 75 -18.52 -1.52 -17.39
N LYS A 76 -19.52 -1.08 -16.62
CA LYS A 76 -20.25 -1.96 -15.69
C LYS A 76 -20.94 -3.08 -16.47
N ILE A 77 -20.73 -4.33 -16.07
CA ILE A 77 -21.32 -5.51 -16.70
C ILE A 77 -22.57 -5.93 -15.93
N LYS A 78 -22.39 -6.47 -14.71
CA LYS A 78 -23.47 -6.91 -13.81
C LYS A 78 -22.94 -7.31 -12.43
N THR A 79 -23.88 -7.56 -11.50
CA THR A 79 -23.60 -8.18 -10.21
C THR A 79 -23.32 -9.68 -10.38
N TYR A 80 -22.28 -10.17 -9.70
CA TYR A 80 -21.93 -11.57 -9.61
C TYR A 80 -22.03 -12.04 -8.16
N SER A 81 -22.37 -13.32 -7.95
CA SER A 81 -22.56 -13.90 -6.61
C SER A 81 -21.31 -13.82 -5.72
N ASN A 82 -20.12 -13.86 -6.33
CA ASN A 82 -18.84 -13.63 -5.68
C ASN A 82 -17.74 -13.28 -6.69
N SER A 83 -16.57 -12.92 -6.17
CA SER A 83 -15.39 -12.55 -6.97
C SER A 83 -14.88 -13.66 -7.88
N CYS A 84 -14.98 -14.93 -7.46
CA CYS A 84 -14.54 -16.05 -8.29
C CYS A 84 -15.43 -16.19 -9.54
N VAL A 85 -16.76 -16.15 -9.36
CA VAL A 85 -17.71 -16.20 -10.47
C VAL A 85 -17.57 -14.97 -11.39
N ALA A 86 -17.25 -13.80 -10.82
CA ALA A 86 -16.94 -12.61 -11.62
C ALA A 86 -15.70 -12.84 -12.49
N CYS A 87 -14.59 -13.29 -11.90
CA CYS A 87 -13.33 -13.45 -12.62
C CYS A 87 -13.28 -14.63 -13.59
N GLN A 88 -14.14 -15.64 -13.44
CA GLN A 88 -14.30 -16.68 -14.47
C GLN A 88 -14.95 -16.14 -15.75
N ASN A 89 -15.68 -15.03 -15.70
CA ASN A 89 -16.16 -14.37 -16.91
C ASN A 89 -15.00 -13.64 -17.61
N SER A 90 -14.71 -14.01 -18.85
CA SER A 90 -13.67 -13.38 -19.67
C SER A 90 -13.92 -11.90 -19.97
N GLU A 91 -15.18 -11.45 -19.88
CA GLU A 91 -15.54 -10.04 -20.07
C GLU A 91 -15.17 -9.17 -18.85
N VAL A 92 -15.03 -9.75 -17.66
CA VAL A 92 -14.71 -9.02 -16.43
C VAL A 92 -13.19 -8.87 -16.33
N GLU A 93 -12.72 -7.63 -16.26
CA GLU A 93 -11.30 -7.29 -16.02
C GLU A 93 -11.04 -7.04 -14.54
N TYR A 94 -11.97 -6.37 -13.87
CA TYR A 94 -11.90 -6.09 -12.44
C TYR A 94 -13.30 -6.07 -11.82
N TYR A 95 -13.34 -6.15 -10.50
CA TYR A 95 -14.56 -6.06 -9.73
C TYR A 95 -14.44 -5.12 -8.53
N ALA A 96 -15.57 -4.54 -8.13
CA ALA A 96 -15.73 -3.81 -6.88
C ALA A 96 -16.60 -4.61 -5.90
N SER A 97 -16.36 -4.46 -4.61
CA SER A 97 -17.18 -5.11 -3.58
C SER A 97 -18.61 -4.55 -3.55
N GLY A 98 -19.60 -5.42 -3.35
CA GLY A 98 -21.01 -5.05 -3.32
C GLY A 98 -21.71 -5.27 -4.65
N GLU A 99 -23.03 -5.12 -4.67
CA GLU A 99 -23.82 -5.22 -5.89
C GLU A 99 -23.61 -4.01 -6.80
N CYS A 100 -23.76 -4.23 -8.11
CA CYS A 100 -23.99 -3.16 -9.08
C CYS A 100 -25.38 -2.55 -8.91
#